data_AF-Q2UZF7-F1
#
_entry.id   AF-Q2UZF7-F1
#
_cell.length_a   1.000
_cell.length_b   1.000
_cell.length_c   1.000
_cell.angle_alpha   90.00
_cell.angle_beta   90.00
_cell.angle_gamma   90.00
#
_symmetry.space_group_name_H-M   'P 1'
#
loop_
_entity.id
_entity.type
_entity.pdbx_description
1 polymer ?
#
loop_
_entity_poly.entity_id
_entity_poly.type
_entity_poly.pdbx_seq_one_letter_code
_entity_poly.pdbx_strand_id
1 'polypeptide(L)'
;MAFTVPAPRPAHDDARVTACEPVRDQVRGSARDVARWYENRLGWATADNVPAAGPAPYPPSARLLTGLRFDVLDLPAPVGLETLRRLPGGQGPVALSGCRERLWLLVAAGSAEELPGLLDWLEWSGVGLDLAVWGAGRRIPAPTPPGWTGSGAPGAAVWLRAPVPGHEVEPTLPGMPTLPGPSSPVLPAHSARTGSGSEGPGLVRLVAVAAAECHRQRLLAAHARRQGAAAQRLASS
;
A
#
# COMPACT_ATOMS: atom_id res chain seq x y z
N MET A 1 11.84 -59.16 -32.50
CA MET A 1 12.61 -58.10 -31.83
C MET A 1 11.68 -57.43 -30.84
N ALA A 2 11.72 -57.80 -29.56
CA ALA A 2 10.81 -57.31 -28.53
C ALA A 2 11.50 -56.24 -27.69
N PHE A 3 10.95 -55.03 -27.67
CA PHE A 3 11.43 -53.93 -26.83
C PHE A 3 10.84 -54.08 -25.42
N THR A 4 11.66 -54.49 -24.46
CA THR A 4 11.32 -54.53 -23.04
C THR A 4 11.25 -53.09 -22.50
N VAL A 5 10.05 -52.66 -22.13
CA VAL A 5 9.83 -51.37 -21.45
C VAL A 5 10.27 -51.52 -19.98
N PRO A 6 11.12 -50.64 -19.43
CA PRO A 6 11.46 -50.67 -18.01
C PRO A 6 10.28 -50.18 -17.17
N ALA A 7 10.02 -50.87 -16.06
CA ALA A 7 8.98 -50.50 -15.10
C ALA A 7 9.19 -49.09 -14.50
N PRO A 8 8.11 -48.35 -14.17
CA PRO A 8 8.22 -47.04 -13.54
C PRO A 8 8.89 -47.14 -12.18
N ARG A 9 9.78 -46.19 -11.87
CA ARG A 9 10.44 -46.07 -10.57
C ARG A 9 9.38 -45.91 -9.46
N PRO A 10 9.53 -46.56 -8.30
CA PRO A 10 8.66 -46.31 -7.16
C PRO A 10 8.78 -44.85 -6.71
N ALA A 11 7.65 -44.28 -6.29
CA ALA A 11 7.59 -42.96 -5.69
C ALA A 11 8.59 -42.87 -4.53
N HIS A 12 9.33 -41.77 -4.46
CA HIS A 12 10.10 -41.44 -3.26
C HIS A 12 9.13 -41.42 -2.08
N ASP A 13 9.44 -42.25 -1.09
CA ASP A 13 8.83 -42.23 0.22
C ASP A 13 9.17 -40.86 0.83
N ASP A 14 8.17 -39.97 0.85
CA ASP A 14 8.29 -38.61 1.38
C ASP A 14 8.46 -38.75 2.89
N ALA A 15 9.74 -38.81 3.29
CA ALA A 15 10.17 -38.83 4.64
C ALA A 15 9.51 -37.67 5.38
N ARG A 16 8.55 -38.04 6.25
CA ARG A 16 8.09 -37.26 7.40
C ARG A 16 7.96 -35.77 7.09
N VAL A 17 6.76 -35.38 6.66
CA VAL A 17 6.23 -34.05 6.93
C VAL A 17 6.41 -33.80 8.43
N THR A 18 7.53 -33.17 8.79
CA THR A 18 7.67 -32.48 10.05
C THR A 18 6.54 -31.48 10.02
N ALA A 19 5.54 -31.75 10.86
CA ALA A 19 4.46 -30.81 11.10
C ALA A 19 5.08 -29.42 11.22
N CYS A 20 4.71 -28.51 10.32
CA CYS A 20 4.98 -27.10 10.53
C CYS A 20 4.50 -26.80 11.95
N GLU A 21 5.45 -26.52 12.85
CA GLU A 21 5.14 -26.09 14.20
C GLU A 21 4.14 -24.92 14.06
N PRO A 22 3.01 -24.93 14.78
CA PRO A 22 2.13 -23.78 14.80
C PRO A 22 2.93 -22.58 15.29
N VAL A 23 3.05 -21.57 14.43
CA VAL A 23 3.78 -20.32 14.72
C VAL A 23 3.29 -19.75 16.05
N ARG A 24 4.28 -19.53 16.91
CA ARG A 24 4.22 -19.20 18.33
C ARG A 24 3.68 -17.76 18.56
N ASP A 25 2.90 -17.61 19.62
CA ASP A 25 2.43 -16.36 20.28
C ASP A 25 1.76 -15.28 19.43
N GLN A 26 0.43 -15.32 19.36
CA GLN A 26 -0.40 -14.22 18.88
C GLN A 26 -0.48 -13.10 19.93
N VAL A 27 0.26 -12.01 19.72
CA VAL A 27 0.29 -10.87 20.65
C VAL A 27 -0.95 -9.98 20.45
N ARG A 28 -1.84 -9.94 21.46
CA ARG A 28 -2.86 -8.88 21.57
C ARG A 28 -2.20 -7.64 22.15
N GLY A 29 -1.84 -6.70 21.29
CA GLY A 29 -1.27 -5.42 21.73
C GLY A 29 -2.34 -4.36 21.98
N SER A 30 -2.18 -3.59 23.06
CA SER A 30 -2.87 -2.31 23.22
C SER A 30 -2.40 -1.30 22.17
N ALA A 31 -3.14 -0.18 22.01
CA ALA A 31 -2.70 0.92 21.12
C ALA A 31 -1.29 1.43 21.45
N ARG A 32 -0.91 1.44 22.73
CA ARG A 32 0.45 1.81 23.16
C ARG A 32 1.50 0.78 22.74
N ASP A 33 1.15 -0.50 22.72
CA ASP A 33 2.06 -1.56 22.28
C ASP A 33 2.30 -1.47 20.77
N VAL A 34 1.24 -1.17 20.01
CA VAL A 34 1.32 -0.89 18.57
C VAL A 34 2.19 0.35 18.30
N ALA A 35 1.97 1.45 19.03
CA ALA A 35 2.77 2.67 18.90
C ALA A 35 4.26 2.40 19.14
N ARG A 36 4.60 1.75 20.26
CA ARG A 36 5.98 1.36 20.59
C ARG A 36 6.60 0.44 19.55
N TRP A 37 5.82 -0.46 18.94
CA TRP A 37 6.32 -1.32 17.86
C TRP A 37 6.74 -0.47 16.65
N TYR A 38 5.91 0.48 16.22
CA TYR A 38 6.22 1.37 15.09
C TYR A 38 7.44 2.26 15.35
N GLU A 39 7.51 2.86 16.52
CA GLU A 39 8.63 3.72 16.92
C GLU A 39 9.94 2.93 16.99
N ASN A 40 9.94 1.75 17.63
CA ASN A 40 11.16 0.99 17.85
C ASN A 40 11.61 0.18 16.62
N ARG A 41 10.68 -0.35 15.82
CA ARG A 41 11.01 -1.26 14.70
C ARG A 41 11.14 -0.54 13.36
N LEU A 42 10.41 0.55 13.17
CA LEU A 42 10.40 1.31 11.91
C LEU A 42 10.89 2.75 12.08
N GLY A 43 11.07 3.24 13.31
CA GLY A 43 11.47 4.63 13.56
C GLY A 43 10.40 5.62 13.10
N TRP A 44 9.13 5.22 13.11
CA TRP A 44 8.02 6.05 12.64
C TRP A 44 7.37 6.80 13.81
N ALA A 45 7.23 8.11 13.66
CA ALA A 45 6.61 8.94 14.68
C ALA A 45 5.12 8.60 14.81
N THR A 46 4.70 8.31 16.04
CA THR A 46 3.29 8.13 16.37
C THR A 46 2.77 9.30 17.17
N ALA A 47 1.51 9.65 16.98
CA ALA A 47 0.85 10.59 17.87
C ALA A 47 0.26 9.83 19.06
N ASP A 48 0.52 10.35 20.25
CA ASP A 48 -0.15 9.93 21.48
C ASP A 48 -1.66 9.85 21.23
N ASN A 49 -2.24 8.78 21.76
CA ASN A 49 -3.59 8.29 21.54
C ASN A 49 -4.66 9.37 21.86
N VAL A 50 -4.89 10.31 20.94
CA VAL A 50 -6.00 11.25 21.07
C VAL A 50 -7.27 10.42 20.89
N PRO A 51 -8.16 10.35 21.90
CA PRO A 51 -9.44 9.67 21.75
C PRO A 51 -10.10 10.24 20.48
N ALA A 52 -10.53 9.36 19.58
CA ALA A 52 -11.23 9.79 18.39
C ALA A 52 -12.35 10.75 18.82
N ALA A 53 -12.32 11.99 18.31
CA ALA A 53 -13.33 12.97 18.64
C ALA A 53 -14.68 12.46 18.09
N GLY A 54 -15.55 12.00 18.99
CA GLY A 54 -16.86 11.43 18.68
C GLY A 54 -16.99 9.96 19.09
N PRO A 55 -18.23 9.41 19.12
CA PRO A 55 -18.47 7.99 19.37
C PRO A 55 -17.92 7.17 18.20
N ALA A 56 -16.62 6.92 18.20
CA ALA A 56 -15.99 6.07 17.22
C ALA A 56 -16.44 4.62 17.49
N PRO A 57 -17.01 3.91 16.51
CA PRO A 57 -17.40 2.51 16.65
C PRO A 57 -16.21 1.54 16.81
N TYR A 58 -14.99 2.07 16.98
CA TYR A 58 -13.73 1.34 16.99
C TYR A 58 -12.86 1.79 18.18
N PRO A 59 -12.16 0.86 18.84
CA PRO A 59 -11.29 1.19 19.97
C PRO A 59 -10.12 2.08 19.55
N PRO A 60 -9.50 2.80 20.51
CA PRO A 60 -8.39 3.68 20.23
C PRO A 60 -7.26 2.92 19.54
N SER A 61 -6.82 3.41 18.38
CA SER A 61 -5.68 2.89 17.63
C SER A 61 -4.56 3.91 17.64
N ALA A 62 -3.31 3.43 17.68
CA ALA A 62 -2.15 4.30 17.46
C ALA A 62 -2.31 5.04 16.13
N ARG A 63 -1.78 6.26 16.02
CA ARG A 63 -1.82 7.02 14.77
C ARG A 63 -0.41 7.33 14.28
N LEU A 64 -0.13 7.04 13.02
CA LEU A 64 1.14 7.37 12.38
C LEU A 64 1.07 8.79 11.81
N LEU A 65 2.13 9.58 11.99
CA LEU A 65 2.26 10.91 11.41
C LEU A 65 2.76 10.82 9.96
N THR A 66 2.09 11.52 9.04
CA THR A 66 2.48 11.61 7.63
C THR A 66 3.28 12.89 7.34
N GLY A 67 4.03 12.92 6.25
CA GLY A 67 4.93 14.01 5.84
C GLY A 67 6.18 14.20 6.68
N LEU A 68 6.59 13.15 7.40
CA LEU A 68 7.90 13.08 8.06
C LEU A 68 8.82 12.12 7.30
N ARG A 69 8.44 10.85 7.23
CA ARG A 69 9.18 9.80 6.50
C ARG A 69 8.46 9.32 5.25
N PHE A 70 7.14 9.50 5.20
CA PHE A 70 6.30 9.08 4.10
C PHE A 70 5.06 9.98 4.02
N ASP A 71 4.57 10.14 2.81
CA ASP A 71 3.20 10.61 2.56
C ASP A 71 2.31 9.41 2.24
N VAL A 72 1.00 9.61 2.26
CA VAL A 72 0.03 8.54 1.97
C VAL A 72 -0.83 8.94 0.81
N LEU A 73 -0.84 8.10 -0.24
CA LEU A 73 -1.80 8.18 -1.33
C LEU A 73 -3.04 7.35 -0.97
N ASP A 74 -4.17 8.03 -0.78
CA ASP A 74 -5.46 7.46 -0.39
C ASP A 74 -6.38 7.32 -1.60
N LEU A 75 -6.89 6.11 -1.78
CA LEU A 75 -7.66 5.66 -2.93
C LEU A 75 -8.84 4.79 -2.48
N PRO A 76 -9.96 4.72 -3.22
CA PRO A 76 -10.94 3.66 -3.07
C PRO A 76 -10.25 2.29 -3.17
N ALA A 77 -10.56 1.38 -2.26
CA ALA A 77 -9.97 0.04 -2.23
C ALA A 77 -10.02 -0.71 -3.58
N PRO A 78 -11.15 -0.78 -4.32
CA PRO A 78 -11.18 -1.48 -5.61
C PRO A 78 -10.25 -0.82 -6.65
N VAL A 79 -10.16 0.51 -6.65
CA VAL A 79 -9.30 1.28 -7.54
C VAL A 79 -7.82 1.05 -7.19
N GLY A 80 -7.48 1.10 -5.91
CA GLY A 80 -6.13 0.84 -5.42
C GLY A 80 -5.66 -0.57 -5.77
N LEU A 81 -6.52 -1.58 -5.61
CA LEU A 81 -6.19 -2.96 -5.97
C LEU A 81 -5.95 -3.14 -7.47
N GLU A 82 -6.76 -2.53 -8.33
CA GLU A 82 -6.52 -2.52 -9.78
C GLU A 82 -5.25 -1.76 -10.16
N THR A 83 -4.96 -0.66 -9.46
CA THR A 83 -3.72 0.11 -9.65
C THR A 83 -2.50 -0.77 -9.36
N LEU A 84 -2.51 -1.51 -8.25
CA LEU A 84 -1.44 -2.46 -7.89
C LEU A 84 -1.29 -3.59 -8.90
N ARG A 85 -2.41 -4.12 -9.44
CA ARG A 85 -2.37 -5.16 -10.48
C ARG A 85 -1.68 -4.67 -11.77
N ARG A 86 -1.88 -3.40 -12.13
CA ARG A 86 -1.33 -2.79 -13.35
C ARG A 86 0.10 -2.30 -13.23
N LEU A 87 0.63 -2.27 -12.02
CA LEU A 87 2.00 -1.88 -11.74
C LEU A 87 2.75 -3.06 -11.12
N PRO A 88 3.06 -4.15 -11.85
CA PRO A 88 3.88 -5.22 -11.30
C PRO A 88 5.32 -4.72 -11.09
N GLY A 89 5.80 -4.73 -9.84
CA GLY A 89 7.17 -4.33 -9.47
C GLY A 89 7.22 -3.33 -8.32
N GLY A 90 7.83 -3.72 -7.20
CA GLY A 90 8.38 -2.82 -6.18
C GLY A 90 7.51 -1.68 -5.63
N GLN A 91 6.18 -1.81 -5.56
CA GLN A 91 5.42 -0.80 -4.80
C GLN A 91 5.77 -0.95 -3.31
N GLY A 92 6.07 0.19 -2.68
CA GLY A 92 6.31 0.30 -1.25
C GLY A 92 5.14 -0.20 -0.40
N PRO A 93 5.16 0.05 0.92
CA PRO A 93 4.16 -0.48 1.84
C PRO A 93 2.73 -0.07 1.47
N VAL A 94 1.80 -1.02 1.59
CA VAL A 94 0.37 -0.82 1.27
C VAL A 94 -0.49 -1.28 2.43
N ALA A 95 -1.39 -0.41 2.88
CA ALA A 95 -2.38 -0.70 3.91
C ALA A 95 -3.81 -0.56 3.37
N LEU A 96 -4.74 -1.27 4.00
CA LEU A 96 -6.17 -1.04 3.88
C LEU A 96 -6.69 -0.35 5.14
N SER A 97 -7.62 0.57 4.95
CA SER A 97 -8.36 1.15 6.06
C SER A 97 -9.18 0.09 6.80
N GLY A 98 -9.59 0.41 8.03
CA GLY A 98 -10.38 -0.48 8.86
C GLY A 98 -11.68 -0.98 8.22
N CYS A 99 -12.44 -0.08 7.60
CA CYS A 99 -13.65 -0.41 6.85
C CYS A 99 -13.37 -1.09 5.50
N ARG A 100 -12.09 -1.20 5.09
CA ARG A 100 -11.65 -1.73 3.79
C ARG A 100 -12.23 -1.00 2.58
N GLU A 101 -12.73 0.21 2.78
CA GLU A 101 -13.24 1.06 1.70
C GLU A 101 -12.13 1.87 1.03
N ARG A 102 -11.03 2.10 1.76
CA ARG A 102 -9.87 2.85 1.27
C ARG A 102 -8.61 1.99 1.32
N LEU A 103 -7.74 2.22 0.36
CA LEU A 103 -6.40 1.67 0.27
C LEU A 103 -5.40 2.82 0.34
N TRP A 104 -4.38 2.63 1.16
CA TRP A 104 -3.32 3.58 1.45
C TRP A 104 -2.01 3.04 0.90
N LEU A 105 -1.46 3.69 -0.13
CA LEU A 105 -0.08 3.45 -0.55
C LEU A 105 0.81 4.47 0.15
N LEU A 106 1.87 3.99 0.78
CA LEU A 106 2.91 4.88 1.29
C LEU A 106 3.78 5.31 0.11
N VAL A 107 4.03 6.61 0.01
CA VAL A 107 4.85 7.26 -1.01
C VAL A 107 5.89 8.16 -0.33
N ALA A 108 6.93 8.58 -1.06
CA ALA A 108 8.01 9.37 -0.48
C ALA A 108 7.47 10.67 0.16
N ALA A 109 8.05 11.09 1.28
CA ALA A 109 7.69 12.37 1.89
C ALA A 109 7.92 13.52 0.89
N GLY A 110 6.97 14.46 0.81
CA GLY A 110 6.96 15.55 -0.18
C GLY A 110 6.08 15.25 -1.40
N SER A 111 5.71 13.99 -1.65
CA SER A 111 4.78 13.63 -2.73
C SER A 111 3.43 14.36 -2.63
N ALA A 112 3.01 14.74 -1.42
CA ALA A 112 1.77 15.48 -1.20
C ALA A 112 1.80 16.89 -1.80
N GLU A 113 2.96 17.53 -1.80
CA GLU A 113 3.15 18.87 -2.38
C GLU A 113 3.30 18.81 -3.90
N GLU A 114 3.84 17.71 -4.41
CA GLU A 114 4.03 17.48 -5.84
C GLU A 114 2.76 17.02 -6.56
N LEU A 115 1.84 16.32 -5.85
CA LEU A 115 0.66 15.72 -6.47
C LEU A 115 -0.21 16.70 -7.26
N PRO A 116 -0.54 17.91 -6.75
CA PRO A 116 -1.39 18.84 -7.51
C PRO A 116 -0.77 19.26 -8.83
N GLY A 117 0.54 19.59 -8.83
CA GLY A 117 1.26 19.94 -10.06
C GLY A 117 1.39 18.76 -11.02
N LEU A 118 1.54 17.54 -10.48
CA LEU A 118 1.58 16.33 -11.27
C LEU A 118 0.23 16.01 -11.93
N LEU A 119 -0.88 16.17 -11.20
CA LEU A 119 -2.22 15.98 -11.75
C LEU A 119 -2.55 17.03 -12.81
N ASP A 120 -2.08 18.27 -12.63
CA ASP A 120 -2.21 19.31 -13.63
C ASP A 120 -1.42 18.99 -14.91
N TRP A 121 -0.16 18.59 -14.76
CA TRP A 121 0.68 18.18 -15.88
C TRP A 121 0.12 16.97 -16.64
N LEU A 122 -0.50 16.03 -15.92
CA LEU A 122 -1.17 14.87 -16.51
C LEU A 122 -2.58 15.17 -17.05
N GLU A 123 -3.01 16.44 -17.06
CA GLU A 123 -4.33 16.90 -17.52
C GLU A 123 -5.51 16.29 -16.75
N TRP A 124 -5.27 15.87 -15.50
CA TRP A 124 -6.31 15.39 -14.59
C TRP A 124 -6.84 16.50 -13.65
N SER A 125 -6.27 17.71 -13.70
CA SER A 125 -6.75 18.85 -12.93
C SER A 125 -8.23 19.14 -13.25
N GLY A 126 -9.05 19.31 -12.22
CA GLY A 126 -10.50 19.53 -12.35
C GLY A 126 -11.34 18.29 -12.61
N VAL A 127 -10.73 17.13 -12.88
CA VAL A 127 -11.45 15.85 -12.88
C VAL A 127 -11.70 15.46 -11.43
N GLY A 128 -12.97 15.30 -11.02
CA GLY A 128 -13.35 14.78 -9.70
C GLY A 128 -12.92 13.32 -9.52
N LEU A 129 -11.62 13.10 -9.35
CA LEU A 129 -11.00 11.83 -9.00
C LEU A 129 -11.13 11.65 -7.50
N ASP A 130 -11.55 10.46 -7.08
CA ASP A 130 -11.50 10.08 -5.68
C ASP A 130 -10.08 9.61 -5.34
N LEU A 131 -9.14 10.56 -5.38
CA LEU A 131 -7.72 10.39 -5.11
C LEU A 131 -7.32 11.50 -4.14
N ALA A 132 -6.74 11.13 -2.99
CA ALA A 132 -6.25 12.08 -2.01
C ALA A 132 -4.80 11.77 -1.64
N VAL A 133 -4.07 12.78 -1.19
CA VAL A 133 -2.74 12.59 -0.61
C VAL A 133 -2.66 13.27 0.74
N TRP A 134 -2.05 12.58 1.70
CA TRP A 134 -1.89 13.04 3.07
C TRP A 134 -0.40 13.28 3.32
N GLY A 135 -0.04 14.58 3.34
CA GLY A 135 1.30 15.06 3.62
C GLY A 135 1.52 15.44 5.08
N ALA A 136 2.38 16.43 5.31
CA ALA A 136 2.77 16.88 6.64
C ALA A 136 1.58 17.28 7.53
N GLY A 137 1.68 16.92 8.81
CA GLY A 137 0.68 17.28 9.83
C GLY A 137 -0.60 16.44 9.82
N ARG A 138 -0.77 15.54 8.84
CA ARG A 138 -1.87 14.56 8.82
C ARG A 138 -1.49 13.29 9.58
N ARG A 139 -2.49 12.43 9.81
CA ARG A 139 -2.36 11.23 10.63
C ARG A 139 -3.21 10.12 10.05
N ILE A 140 -2.68 8.90 10.04
CA ILE A 140 -3.44 7.69 9.68
C ILE A 140 -3.58 6.76 10.88
N PRO A 141 -4.70 6.03 11.01
CA PRO A 141 -4.75 4.88 11.91
C PRO A 141 -3.59 3.93 11.58
N ALA A 142 -2.78 3.62 12.59
CA ALA A 142 -1.64 2.73 12.43
C ALA A 142 -2.17 1.34 12.03
N PRO A 143 -1.71 0.78 10.89
CA PRO A 143 -2.12 -0.57 10.53
C PRO A 143 -1.64 -1.57 11.58
N THR A 144 -2.32 -2.70 11.69
CA THR A 144 -1.93 -3.76 12.61
C THR A 144 -0.55 -4.30 12.23
N PRO A 145 0.44 -4.34 13.15
CA PRO A 145 1.76 -4.90 12.87
C PRO A 145 1.67 -6.35 12.34
N PRO A 146 2.57 -6.76 11.43
CA PRO A 146 2.59 -8.13 10.92
C PRO A 146 2.81 -9.14 12.07
N GLY A 147 2.05 -10.24 12.06
CA GLY A 147 2.11 -11.26 13.11
C GLY A 147 1.29 -10.93 14.36
N TRP A 148 0.69 -9.74 14.45
CA TRP A 148 -0.21 -9.39 15.55
C TRP A 148 -1.64 -9.66 15.11
N THR A 149 -2.42 -10.33 15.96
CA THR A 149 -3.87 -10.30 15.80
C THR A 149 -4.29 -8.95 16.35
N GLY A 150 -4.73 -8.04 15.46
CA GLY A 150 -5.04 -6.65 15.81
C GLY A 150 -5.84 -6.59 17.09
N SER A 151 -5.56 -5.59 17.94
CA SER A 151 -6.29 -5.34 19.20
C SER A 151 -7.76 -5.65 18.97
N GLY A 152 -8.31 -6.79 19.42
CA GLY A 152 -9.46 -7.50 18.83
C GLY A 152 -10.68 -6.68 18.38
N ALA A 153 -10.50 -5.88 17.34
CA ALA A 153 -11.37 -4.78 16.97
C ALA A 153 -11.68 -4.96 15.49
N PRO A 154 -12.94 -5.28 15.17
CA PRO A 154 -13.46 -5.06 13.84
C PRO A 154 -13.04 -3.64 13.41
N GLY A 155 -12.52 -3.43 12.20
CA GLY A 155 -12.22 -2.08 11.72
C GLY A 155 -10.85 -1.49 12.07
N ALA A 156 -9.86 -2.29 12.48
CA ALA A 156 -8.46 -1.83 12.49
C ALA A 156 -7.87 -1.84 11.07
N ALA A 157 -7.03 -0.85 10.74
CA ALA A 157 -6.29 -0.85 9.48
C ALA A 157 -5.33 -2.05 9.42
N VAL A 158 -5.08 -2.59 8.22
CA VAL A 158 -4.26 -3.80 8.02
C VAL A 158 -3.27 -3.63 6.88
N TRP A 159 -2.07 -4.20 7.01
CA TRP A 159 -1.11 -4.25 5.91
C TRP A 159 -1.54 -5.28 4.86
N LEU A 160 -1.63 -4.86 3.59
CA LEU A 160 -1.62 -5.77 2.44
C LEU A 160 -0.19 -6.14 2.05
N ARG A 161 0.72 -5.17 2.19
CA ARG A 161 2.17 -5.36 2.04
C ARG A 161 2.85 -4.56 3.14
N ALA A 162 3.35 -5.27 4.15
CA ALA A 162 4.02 -4.64 5.28
C ALA A 162 5.42 -4.11 4.87
N PRO A 163 5.89 -3.03 5.48
CA PRO A 163 7.30 -2.63 5.37
C PRO A 163 8.20 -3.70 5.98
N VAL A 164 9.38 -3.92 5.40
CA VAL A 164 10.40 -4.82 5.97
C VAL A 164 11.04 -4.13 7.18
N PRO A 165 10.92 -4.68 8.41
CA PRO A 165 11.53 -4.06 9.58
C PRO A 165 13.06 -4.01 9.46
N GLY A 166 13.67 -2.87 9.83
CA GLY A 166 15.12 -2.69 9.79
C GLY A 166 15.70 -2.24 8.44
N HIS A 167 14.86 -2.00 7.43
CA HIS A 167 15.24 -1.28 6.22
C HIS A 167 14.66 0.13 6.25
N GLU A 168 15.46 1.11 5.80
CA GLU A 168 14.93 2.44 5.53
C GLU A 168 13.84 2.32 4.48
N VAL A 169 12.64 2.79 4.82
CA VAL A 169 11.49 2.66 3.94
C VAL A 169 11.59 3.70 2.82
N GLU A 170 12.14 4.89 3.08
CA GLU A 170 12.27 5.98 2.10
C GLU A 170 12.81 5.55 0.72
N PRO A 171 13.95 4.81 0.60
CA PRO A 171 14.48 4.41 -0.72
C PRO A 171 13.58 3.44 -1.50
N THR A 172 12.61 2.80 -0.84
CA THR A 172 11.66 1.86 -1.47
C THR A 172 10.31 2.51 -1.81
N LEU A 173 10.10 3.76 -1.39
CA LEU A 173 8.85 4.46 -1.63
C LEU A 173 8.83 5.06 -3.04
N PRO A 174 7.71 4.97 -3.75
CA PRO A 174 7.50 5.75 -4.97
C PRO A 174 7.65 7.24 -4.65
N GLY A 175 8.63 7.89 -5.29
CA GLY A 175 8.87 9.32 -5.22
C GLY A 175 9.22 9.89 -6.59
N MET A 176 9.40 11.20 -6.66
CA MET A 176 10.02 11.81 -7.83
C MET A 176 11.50 11.42 -7.89
N PRO A 177 12.05 11.19 -9.10
CA PRO A 177 13.47 10.94 -9.25
C PRO A 177 14.23 12.22 -8.85
N THR A 178 14.93 12.19 -7.72
CA THR A 178 15.86 13.24 -7.34
C THR A 178 17.03 13.23 -8.33
N LEU A 179 17.21 14.31 -9.08
CA LEU A 179 18.40 14.52 -9.91
C LEU A 179 19.65 14.47 -8.99
N PRO A 180 20.69 13.68 -9.32
CA PRO A 180 21.91 13.70 -8.53
C PRO A 180 22.49 15.13 -8.54
N GLY A 181 22.67 15.69 -7.35
CA GLY A 181 23.20 17.05 -7.19
C GLY A 181 24.62 17.20 -7.73
N PRO A 182 25.05 18.43 -8.10
CA PRO A 182 26.37 18.69 -8.65
C PRO A 182 27.44 18.70 -7.55
N SER A 183 27.80 17.54 -7.01
CA SER A 183 28.96 17.42 -6.13
C SER A 183 29.48 15.98 -6.04
N SER A 184 30.21 15.54 -7.07
CA SER A 184 31.54 14.92 -6.97
C SER A 184 32.03 14.51 -8.36
N PRO A 185 33.30 14.75 -8.75
CA PRO A 185 33.81 14.32 -10.06
C PRO A 185 33.97 12.80 -10.06
N VAL A 186 33.08 12.09 -10.75
CA VAL A 186 33.23 10.65 -11.00
C VAL A 186 34.21 10.49 -12.16
N LEU A 187 35.40 9.98 -11.83
CA LEU A 187 36.36 9.45 -12.80
C LEU A 187 35.71 8.31 -13.62
N PRO A 188 36.05 8.14 -14.91
CA PRO A 188 35.45 7.08 -15.71
C PRO A 188 36.07 5.74 -15.30
N ALA A 189 35.32 4.96 -14.54
CA ALA A 189 35.59 3.55 -14.34
C ALA A 189 34.43 2.73 -14.92
N HIS A 190 34.67 2.16 -16.09
CA HIS A 190 34.17 0.85 -16.52
C HIS A 190 33.72 -0.05 -15.34
N SER A 191 32.48 -0.54 -15.44
CA SER A 191 31.85 -1.55 -14.58
C SER A 191 31.41 -1.08 -13.19
N ALA A 192 30.17 -0.59 -13.10
CA ALA A 192 29.08 -1.33 -12.43
C ALA A 192 27.83 -0.47 -12.48
N ARG A 193 26.74 -1.11 -12.87
CA ARG A 193 25.38 -0.58 -12.85
C ARG A 193 24.97 -0.37 -11.40
N THR A 194 25.44 0.67 -10.73
CA THR A 194 24.85 1.13 -9.46
C THR A 194 23.57 1.87 -9.80
N GLY A 195 22.55 1.08 -10.14
CA GLY A 195 21.17 1.51 -10.04
C GLY A 195 20.87 1.74 -8.56
N SER A 196 21.15 2.94 -8.06
CA SER A 196 20.31 3.52 -7.00
C SER A 196 19.02 4.01 -7.68
N GLY A 197 18.33 3.07 -8.32
CA GLY A 197 16.99 3.26 -8.82
C GLY A 197 16.08 2.73 -7.73
N SER A 198 15.17 3.58 -7.24
CA SER A 198 13.94 3.08 -6.62
C SER A 198 13.43 1.93 -7.50
N GLU A 199 13.54 0.68 -7.03
CA GLU A 199 13.07 -0.50 -7.77
C GLU A 199 11.53 -0.59 -7.84
N GLY A 200 10.84 0.50 -7.49
CA GLY A 200 9.41 0.71 -7.70
C GLY A 200 9.10 1.65 -8.87
N PRO A 201 7.89 1.59 -9.44
CA PRO A 201 7.41 2.57 -10.40
C PRO A 201 7.49 3.97 -9.77
N GLY A 202 8.12 4.93 -10.47
CA GLY A 202 8.19 6.32 -10.00
C GLY A 202 6.80 6.93 -9.76
N LEU A 203 6.75 7.97 -8.92
CA LEU A 203 5.49 8.62 -8.49
C LEU A 203 4.58 9.00 -9.68
N VAL A 204 5.15 9.52 -10.76
CA VAL A 204 4.45 9.85 -12.01
C VAL A 204 3.63 8.67 -12.56
N ARG A 205 4.26 7.49 -12.64
CA ARG A 205 3.63 6.30 -13.21
C ARG A 205 2.55 5.76 -12.28
N LEU A 206 2.79 5.81 -10.96
CA LEU A 206 1.80 5.44 -9.97
C LEU A 206 0.55 6.31 -10.09
N VAL A 207 0.72 7.65 -10.10
CA VAL A 207 -0.38 8.61 -10.16
C VAL A 207 -1.13 8.51 -11.49
N ALA A 208 -0.43 8.36 -12.61
CA ALA A 208 -1.08 8.20 -13.91
C ALA A 208 -2.00 6.97 -13.97
N VAL A 209 -1.54 5.82 -13.44
CA VAL A 209 -2.37 4.61 -13.38
C VAL A 209 -3.52 4.79 -12.39
N ALA A 210 -3.25 5.33 -11.20
CA ALA A 210 -4.27 5.56 -10.18
C ALA A 210 -5.38 6.49 -10.68
N ALA A 211 -5.03 7.60 -11.34
CA ALA A 211 -5.97 8.53 -11.93
C ALA A 211 -6.84 7.87 -13.01
N ALA A 212 -6.23 7.06 -13.89
CA ALA A 212 -6.96 6.31 -14.91
C ALA A 212 -7.95 5.29 -14.30
N GLU A 213 -7.57 4.58 -13.22
CA GLU A 213 -8.45 3.66 -12.52
C GLU A 213 -9.60 4.40 -11.79
N CYS A 214 -9.31 5.51 -11.10
CA CYS A 214 -10.33 6.37 -10.49
C CYS A 214 -11.35 6.82 -11.53
N HIS A 215 -10.87 7.27 -12.70
CA HIS A 215 -11.73 7.70 -13.79
C HIS A 215 -12.58 6.55 -14.35
N ARG A 216 -11.99 5.38 -14.60
CA ARG A 216 -12.71 4.19 -15.08
C ARG A 216 -13.81 3.80 -14.11
N GLN A 217 -13.51 3.73 -12.80
CA GLN A 217 -14.50 3.36 -11.79
C GLN A 217 -15.66 4.36 -11.74
N ARG A 218 -15.37 5.66 -11.89
CA ARG A 218 -16.40 6.70 -11.98
C ARG A 218 -17.32 6.49 -13.19
N LEU A 219 -16.76 6.15 -14.35
CA LEU A 219 -17.55 5.84 -15.55
C LEU A 219 -18.41 4.60 -15.36
N LEU A 220 -17.87 3.53 -14.76
CA LEU A 220 -18.61 2.31 -14.46
C LEU A 220 -19.76 2.56 -13.49
N ALA A 221 -19.53 3.32 -12.42
CA ALA A 221 -20.57 3.70 -11.48
C ALA A 221 -21.64 4.61 -12.10
N ALA A 222 -21.27 5.48 -13.05
CA ALA A 222 -22.25 6.28 -13.80
C ALA A 222 -23.09 5.40 -14.75
N HIS A 223 -22.48 4.42 -15.41
CA HIS A 223 -23.17 3.48 -16.29
C HIS A 223 -24.18 2.61 -15.52
N ALA A 224 -23.76 2.02 -14.40
CA ALA A 224 -24.63 1.20 -13.55
C ALA A 224 -25.85 1.98 -13.04
N ARG A 225 -25.68 3.23 -12.63
CA ARG A 225 -26.78 4.11 -12.20
C ARG A 225 -27.81 4.36 -13.31
N ARG A 226 -27.35 4.58 -14.55
CA ARG A 226 -28.24 4.76 -15.71
C ARG A 226 -29.03 3.50 -16.03
N GLN A 227 -28.38 2.34 -15.98
CA GLN A 227 -29.03 1.04 -16.21
C GLN A 227 -30.10 0.74 -15.15
N GLY A 228 -29.79 0.98 -13.86
CA GLY A 228 -30.76 0.81 -12.77
C GLY A 228 -31.99 1.72 -12.93
N ALA A 229 -31.77 2.99 -13.30
CA ALA A 229 -32.88 3.92 -13.56
C ALA A 229 -33.75 3.50 -14.76
N ALA A 230 -33.16 2.96 -15.82
CA ALA A 230 -33.91 2.44 -16.97
C ALA A 230 -34.73 1.20 -16.61
N ALA A 231 -34.14 0.25 -15.88
CA ALA A 231 -34.84 -0.95 -15.40
C ALA A 231 -36.01 -0.60 -14.46
N GLN A 232 -35.82 0.39 -13.58
CA GLN A 232 -36.87 0.82 -12.65
C GLN A 232 -38.04 1.49 -13.36
N ARG A 233 -37.79 2.26 -14.44
CA ARG A 233 -38.84 2.85 -15.27
C ARG A 233 -39.69 1.79 -15.98
N LEU A 234 -39.04 0.76 -16.54
CA LEU A 234 -39.71 -0.36 -17.21
C LEU A 234 -40.54 -1.21 -16.24
N ALA A 235 -40.11 -1.35 -14.98
CA ALA A 235 -40.86 -2.08 -13.96
C ALA A 235 -42.07 -1.30 -13.39
N SER A 236 -42.15 0.01 -13.66
CA SER A 236 -43.22 0.89 -13.22
C SER A 236 -44.23 1.27 -14.32
N SER A 237 -44.10 0.67 -15.51
CA SER A 237 -45.04 0.78 -16.65
C SER A 237 -45.80 -0.52 -16.84
#